data_AF-A0A971GIN8-F1
#
_entry.id   AF-A0A971GIN8-F1
#
_cell.length_a   1.000
_cell.length_b   1.000
_cell.length_c   1.000
_cell.angle_alpha   90.00
_cell.angle_beta   90.00
_cell.angle_gamma   90.00
#
_symmetry.space_group_name_H-M   'P 1'
#
loop_
_entity.id
_entity.type
_entity.pdbx_description
1 polymer ?
#
loop_
_entity_poly.entity_id
_entity_poly.type
_entity_poly.pdbx_seq_one_letter_code
_entity_poly.pdbx_strand_id
1 'polypeptide(L)'
;LQCPTLLQNGFGAHRIEGIGDKHVPWIHNVKNTDMVIDVDDNDSMALIRLFNEPAGHAFLKSRGVPVELIEQLPLMGISSAANVIMAIKMAKYYELTGKDVIFTVFTDSMEMYGSRLREMKEEYGDYREVDAAVDFNSSILGLGTDWMKELTYYDRKTIHNLKYYTWIEQQERELEELNAQWYDADSYWGSIPPLAARIDEKIRTFNSMTGLL
;
A
#
# COMPACT_ATOMS: atom_id res chain seq x y z
N LEU A 1 -13.14 -6.51 1.35
CA LEU A 1 -11.77 -6.89 1.77
C LEU A 1 -11.38 -8.27 1.27
N GLN A 2 -10.29 -8.32 0.52
CA GLN A 2 -9.86 -9.50 -0.24
C GLN A 2 -8.67 -10.25 0.41
N CYS A 3 -7.76 -9.54 1.09
CA CYS A 3 -6.61 -10.15 1.79
C CYS A 3 -6.09 -9.30 2.98
N PRO A 4 -6.87 -9.17 4.07
CA PRO A 4 -6.49 -8.42 5.27
C PRO A 4 -5.36 -9.08 6.08
N THR A 5 -4.10 -8.92 5.65
CA THR A 5 -2.95 -9.62 6.23
C THR A 5 -2.73 -9.31 7.71
N LEU A 6 -2.75 -8.03 8.07
CA LEU A 6 -2.45 -7.58 9.43
C LEU A 6 -3.69 -7.56 10.35
N LEU A 7 -4.90 -7.42 9.78
CA LEU A 7 -6.15 -7.43 10.57
C LEU A 7 -6.76 -8.82 10.75
N GLN A 8 -6.62 -9.73 9.76
CA GLN A 8 -7.26 -11.05 9.78
C GLN A 8 -6.38 -12.18 9.20
N ASN A 9 -5.07 -12.13 9.42
CA ASN A 9 -4.13 -13.22 9.13
C ASN A 9 -4.06 -13.64 7.64
N GLY A 10 -4.36 -12.74 6.71
CA GLY A 10 -3.97 -12.89 5.29
C GLY A 10 -4.72 -13.94 4.49
N PHE A 11 -5.87 -14.41 4.96
CA PHE A 11 -6.73 -15.29 4.16
C PHE A 11 -7.30 -14.56 2.95
N GLY A 12 -7.24 -15.19 1.77
CA GLY A 12 -7.75 -14.66 0.50
C GLY A 12 -6.65 -14.29 -0.49
N ALA A 13 -6.97 -13.46 -1.48
CA ALA A 13 -6.06 -12.99 -2.52
C ALA A 13 -6.52 -11.63 -3.01
N HIS A 14 -5.59 -10.71 -3.27
CA HIS A 14 -5.89 -9.34 -3.65
C HIS A 14 -5.23 -8.96 -4.98
N ARG A 15 -5.65 -7.82 -5.54
CA ARG A 15 -5.20 -7.27 -6.83
C ARG A 15 -4.35 -6.00 -6.70
N ILE A 16 -4.18 -5.49 -5.49
CA ILE A 16 -3.27 -4.35 -5.26
C ILE A 16 -1.82 -4.80 -5.37
N GLU A 17 -1.25 -4.68 -6.56
CA GLU A 17 0.14 -5.07 -6.82
C GLU A 17 1.14 -4.22 -6.00
N GLY A 18 2.17 -4.90 -5.47
CA GLY A 18 3.23 -4.28 -4.66
C GLY A 18 3.03 -4.33 -3.14
N ILE A 19 1.89 -4.83 -2.63
CA ILE A 19 1.62 -4.98 -1.19
C ILE A 19 0.99 -6.35 -0.89
N GLY A 20 0.69 -6.64 0.38
CA GLY A 20 -0.23 -7.72 0.76
C GLY A 20 0.31 -9.15 0.67
N ASP A 21 1.56 -9.38 1.08
CA ASP A 21 2.28 -10.67 0.94
C ASP A 21 1.68 -11.89 1.69
N LYS A 22 0.50 -11.77 2.29
CA LYS A 22 -0.21 -12.79 3.09
C LYS A 22 0.52 -13.27 4.35
N HIS A 23 1.65 -12.65 4.68
CA HIS A 23 2.41 -12.88 5.89
C HIS A 23 3.05 -11.57 6.33
N VAL A 24 3.56 -11.53 7.57
CA VAL A 24 4.30 -10.37 8.07
C VAL A 24 5.77 -10.50 7.65
N PRO A 25 6.31 -9.59 6.82
CA PRO A 25 7.71 -9.67 6.40
C PRO A 25 8.65 -9.60 7.60
N TRP A 26 9.76 -10.34 7.55
CA TRP A 26 10.71 -10.40 8.67
C TRP A 26 11.20 -9.01 9.10
N ILE A 27 11.49 -8.16 8.11
CA ILE A 27 12.03 -6.82 8.28
C ILE A 27 11.00 -5.77 8.70
N HIS A 28 9.71 -6.13 8.81
CA HIS A 28 8.68 -5.18 9.20
C HIS A 28 8.77 -4.87 10.69
N ASN A 29 9.22 -3.67 11.05
CA ASN A 29 9.27 -3.23 12.45
C ASN A 29 7.86 -2.82 12.94
N VAL A 30 7.10 -3.80 13.41
CA VAL A 30 5.69 -3.63 13.87
C VAL A 30 5.57 -2.66 15.04
N LYS A 31 6.64 -2.42 15.81
CA LYS A 31 6.59 -1.42 16.90
C LYS A 31 6.35 -0.01 16.40
N ASN A 32 6.73 0.30 15.16
CA ASN A 32 6.53 1.61 14.53
C ASN A 32 5.20 1.70 13.76
N THR A 33 4.31 0.71 13.89
CA THR A 33 3.02 0.69 13.20
C THR A 33 1.91 1.09 14.17
N ASP A 34 1.41 2.32 14.05
CA ASP A 34 0.37 2.84 14.93
C ASP A 34 -1.05 2.45 14.51
N MET A 35 -1.26 2.27 13.22
CA MET A 35 -2.56 1.93 12.65
C MET A 35 -2.38 0.98 11.48
N VAL A 36 -3.37 0.11 11.29
CA VAL A 36 -3.54 -0.68 10.08
C VAL A 36 -4.83 -0.23 9.40
N ILE A 37 -4.77 -0.01 8.09
CA ILE A 37 -5.89 0.34 7.24
C ILE A 37 -5.92 -0.65 6.09
N ASP A 38 -6.96 -1.48 6.01
CA ASP A 38 -7.18 -2.32 4.85
C ASP A 38 -8.04 -1.56 3.83
N VAL A 39 -7.71 -1.75 2.55
CA VAL A 39 -8.38 -1.12 1.40
C VAL A 39 -9.06 -2.21 0.58
N ASP A 40 -10.28 -1.95 0.11
CA ASP A 40 -10.92 -2.84 -0.86
C ASP A 40 -10.24 -2.66 -2.22
N ASP A 41 -9.81 -3.77 -2.83
CA ASP A 41 -9.13 -3.72 -4.12
C ASP A 41 -9.93 -2.95 -5.17
N ASN A 42 -11.27 -3.08 -5.14
CA ASN A 42 -12.13 -2.43 -6.11
C ASN A 42 -11.99 -0.91 -6.08
N ASP A 43 -11.75 -0.31 -4.91
CA ASP A 43 -11.55 1.13 -4.81
C ASP A 43 -10.25 1.56 -5.50
N SER A 44 -9.15 0.85 -5.24
CA SER A 44 -7.87 1.11 -5.92
C SER A 44 -7.97 0.90 -7.42
N MET A 45 -8.62 -0.17 -7.87
CA MET A 45 -8.79 -0.46 -9.29
C MET A 45 -9.71 0.55 -9.99
N ALA A 46 -10.78 1.01 -9.33
CA ALA A 46 -11.66 2.07 -9.82
C ALA A 46 -10.89 3.39 -10.00
N LEU A 47 -10.09 3.77 -9.00
CA LEU A 47 -9.25 4.98 -9.09
C LEU A 47 -8.28 4.93 -10.26
N ILE A 48 -7.72 3.77 -10.58
CA ILE A 48 -6.79 3.66 -11.71
C ILE A 48 -7.48 3.93 -13.04
N ARG A 49 -8.72 3.46 -13.25
CA ARG A 49 -9.47 3.82 -14.45
C ARG A 49 -9.81 5.31 -14.47
N LEU A 50 -10.29 5.85 -13.34
CA LEU A 50 -10.60 7.27 -13.18
C LEU A 50 -9.39 8.18 -13.47
N PHE A 51 -8.19 7.75 -13.07
CA PHE A 51 -6.95 8.51 -13.16
C PHE A 51 -6.22 8.35 -14.50
N ASN A 52 -6.61 7.41 -15.36
CA ASN A 52 -5.87 7.10 -16.59
C ASN A 52 -6.73 7.07 -17.85
N GLU A 53 -8.06 6.92 -17.73
CA GLU A 53 -8.93 6.91 -18.90
C GLU A 53 -9.46 8.32 -19.24
N PRO A 54 -9.61 8.66 -20.54
CA PRO A 54 -10.02 10.00 -20.97
C PRO A 54 -11.34 10.48 -20.36
N ALA A 55 -12.32 9.58 -20.19
CA ALA A 55 -13.60 9.91 -19.57
C ALA A 55 -13.44 10.29 -18.09
N GLY A 56 -12.51 9.65 -17.38
CA GLY A 56 -12.19 9.98 -15.99
C GLY A 56 -11.55 11.36 -15.86
N HIS A 57 -10.56 11.67 -16.71
CA HIS A 57 -9.94 12.99 -16.77
C HIS A 57 -10.95 14.10 -17.09
N ALA A 58 -11.81 13.87 -18.09
CA ALA A 58 -12.87 14.81 -18.45
C ALA A 58 -13.85 15.05 -17.29
N PHE A 59 -14.22 13.99 -16.57
CA PHE A 59 -15.07 14.08 -15.39
C PHE A 59 -14.39 14.85 -14.25
N LEU A 60 -13.14 14.54 -13.89
CA LEU A 60 -12.41 15.26 -12.85
C LEU A 60 -12.26 16.76 -13.18
N LYS A 61 -12.01 17.08 -14.45
CA LYS A 61 -11.97 18.47 -14.92
C LYS A 61 -13.33 19.15 -14.76
N SER A 62 -14.44 18.47 -15.06
CA SER A 62 -15.80 19.02 -14.85
C SER A 62 -16.13 19.23 -13.37
N ARG A 63 -15.47 18.48 -12.47
CA ARG A 63 -15.52 18.65 -11.01
C ARG A 63 -14.58 19.76 -10.47
N GLY A 64 -13.84 20.44 -11.34
CA GLY A 64 -12.96 21.56 -10.97
C GLY A 64 -11.58 21.13 -10.47
N VAL A 65 -11.17 19.88 -10.69
CA VAL A 65 -9.78 19.47 -10.40
C VAL A 65 -8.85 20.17 -11.39
N PRO A 66 -7.75 20.82 -10.93
CA PRO A 66 -6.79 21.48 -11.81
C PRO A 66 -6.21 20.52 -12.86
N VAL A 67 -6.05 21.00 -14.09
CA VAL A 67 -5.55 20.17 -15.21
C VAL A 67 -4.13 19.68 -14.92
N GLU A 68 -3.32 20.52 -14.30
CA GLU A 68 -1.93 20.21 -13.93
C GLU A 68 -1.86 19.04 -12.93
N LEU A 69 -2.87 18.90 -12.07
CA LEU A 69 -2.98 17.76 -11.15
C LEU A 69 -3.48 16.51 -11.90
N ILE A 70 -4.48 16.66 -12.77
CA ILE A 70 -5.03 15.54 -13.57
C ILE A 70 -3.92 14.88 -14.40
N GLU A 71 -3.06 15.67 -15.02
CA GLU A 71 -1.93 15.20 -15.82
C GLU A 71 -0.88 14.41 -15.02
N GLN A 72 -0.84 14.60 -13.69
CA GLN A 72 0.05 13.87 -12.79
C GLN A 72 -0.56 12.60 -12.22
N LEU A 73 -1.88 12.39 -12.32
CA LEU A 73 -2.53 11.20 -11.75
C LEU A 73 -1.98 9.86 -12.29
N PRO A 74 -1.54 9.74 -13.56
CA PRO A 74 -0.87 8.53 -14.07
C PRO A 74 0.45 8.18 -13.37
N LEU A 75 1.05 9.11 -12.61
CA LEU A 75 2.21 8.83 -11.76
C LEU A 75 1.88 7.92 -10.57
N MET A 76 0.60 7.64 -10.31
CA MET A 76 0.16 6.72 -9.26
C MET A 76 -0.24 5.36 -9.82
N GLY A 77 0.56 4.34 -9.52
CA GLY A 77 0.19 2.93 -9.69
C GLY A 77 -0.87 2.42 -8.70
N ILE A 78 -1.11 1.11 -8.69
CA ILE A 78 -2.22 0.48 -7.95
C ILE A 78 -2.12 0.69 -6.44
N SER A 79 -0.96 0.42 -5.86
CA SER A 79 -0.71 0.60 -4.42
C SER A 79 -0.60 2.08 -4.04
N SER A 80 -0.18 2.95 -4.96
CA SER A 80 -0.22 4.40 -4.78
C SER A 80 -1.66 4.92 -4.64
N ALA A 81 -2.60 4.40 -5.45
CA ALA A 81 -4.02 4.69 -5.29
C ALA A 81 -4.56 4.21 -3.93
N ALA A 82 -4.15 3.01 -3.48
CA ALA A 82 -4.47 2.51 -2.15
C ALA A 82 -3.93 3.45 -1.05
N ASN A 83 -2.72 3.98 -1.20
CA ASN A 83 -2.12 4.94 -0.29
C ASN A 83 -2.90 6.27 -0.19
N VAL A 84 -3.48 6.74 -1.30
CA VAL A 84 -4.40 7.90 -1.30
C VAL A 84 -5.69 7.57 -0.55
N ILE A 85 -6.27 6.39 -0.80
CA ILE A 85 -7.47 5.93 -0.08
C ILE A 85 -7.20 5.86 1.42
N MET A 86 -6.06 5.28 1.83
CA MET A 86 -5.65 5.22 3.23
C MET A 86 -5.48 6.62 3.83
N ALA A 87 -4.88 7.57 3.11
CA ALA A 87 -4.75 8.95 3.57
C ALA A 87 -6.12 9.62 3.78
N ILE A 88 -7.08 9.42 2.87
CA ILE A 88 -8.45 9.94 3.01
C ILE A 88 -9.14 9.31 4.23
N LYS A 89 -9.04 7.99 4.39
CA LYS A 89 -9.64 7.28 5.54
C LYS A 89 -9.00 7.73 6.85
N MET A 90 -7.67 7.89 6.89
CA MET A 90 -6.93 8.38 8.05
C MET A 90 -7.33 9.81 8.42
N ALA A 91 -7.46 10.69 7.42
CA ALA A 91 -7.92 12.06 7.63
C ALA A 91 -9.33 12.09 8.24
N LYS A 92 -10.24 11.23 7.75
CA LYS A 92 -11.59 11.08 8.30
C LYS A 92 -11.58 10.52 9.72
N TYR A 93 -10.78 9.48 9.96
CA TYR A 93 -10.70 8.81 11.27
C TYR A 93 -10.17 9.74 12.37
N TYR A 94 -9.11 10.48 12.09
CA TYR A 94 -8.50 11.43 13.03
C TYR A 94 -9.14 12.82 13.01
N GLU A 95 -10.23 12.99 12.26
CA GLU A 95 -10.93 14.28 12.10
C GLU A 95 -9.98 15.43 11.71
N LEU A 96 -9.02 15.12 10.84
CA LEU A 96 -7.99 16.07 10.43
C LEU A 96 -8.60 17.27 9.69
N THR A 97 -7.97 18.41 9.87
CA THR A 97 -8.39 19.69 9.31
C THR A 97 -7.35 20.18 8.29
N GLY A 98 -7.62 21.33 7.66
CA GLY A 98 -6.64 21.97 6.77
C GLY A 98 -5.34 22.45 7.45
N LYS A 99 -5.18 22.24 8.76
CA LYS A 99 -3.94 22.51 9.50
C LYS A 99 -3.03 21.29 9.63
N ASP A 100 -3.56 20.12 9.32
CA ASP A 100 -2.90 18.84 9.48
C ASP A 100 -2.31 18.38 8.15
N VAL A 101 -1.22 17.61 8.21
CA VAL A 101 -0.50 17.13 7.02
C VAL A 101 -0.39 15.62 7.09
N ILE A 102 -0.87 14.93 6.05
CA ILE A 102 -0.57 13.53 5.80
C ILE A 102 0.51 13.46 4.74
N PHE A 103 1.60 12.77 5.06
CA PHE A 103 2.59 12.37 4.07
C PHE A 103 2.30 10.94 3.64
N THR A 104 2.28 10.70 2.33
CA THR A 104 2.08 9.37 1.74
C THR A 104 3.04 9.17 0.59
N VAL A 105 3.20 7.92 0.14
CA VAL A 105 4.20 7.52 -0.85
C VAL A 105 3.49 7.00 -2.10
N PHE A 106 3.95 7.45 -3.28
CA PHE A 106 3.60 6.81 -4.54
C PHE A 106 4.77 5.93 -4.95
N THR A 107 4.57 4.62 -4.87
CA THR A 107 5.63 3.61 -4.97
C THR A 107 6.09 3.41 -6.41
N ASP A 108 5.18 3.57 -7.36
CA ASP A 108 5.38 3.39 -8.80
C ASP A 108 4.29 4.11 -9.59
N SER A 109 4.49 4.20 -10.91
CA SER A 109 3.56 4.80 -11.86
C SER A 109 2.77 3.75 -12.64
N MET A 110 1.71 4.20 -13.33
CA MET A 110 0.92 3.34 -14.21
C MET A 110 1.66 2.83 -15.45
N GLU A 111 2.88 3.32 -15.73
CA GLU A 111 3.73 2.78 -16.79
C GLU A 111 4.00 1.28 -16.60
N MET A 112 4.08 0.83 -15.35
CA MET A 112 4.29 -0.59 -14.98
C MET A 112 3.04 -1.45 -15.12
N TYR A 113 1.84 -0.84 -15.18
CA TYR A 113 0.54 -1.52 -15.05
C TYR A 113 -0.37 -1.34 -16.26
N GLY A 114 0.16 -0.97 -17.43
CA GLY A 114 -0.64 -0.76 -18.64
C GLY A 114 -1.45 -1.99 -19.08
N SER A 115 -1.00 -3.21 -18.76
CA SER A 115 -1.78 -4.43 -18.97
C SER A 115 -3.08 -4.45 -18.17
N ARG A 116 -3.08 -3.94 -16.94
CA ARG A 116 -4.26 -3.94 -16.05
C ARG A 116 -5.40 -3.13 -16.62
N LEU A 117 -5.11 -1.96 -17.20
CA LEU A 117 -6.12 -1.15 -17.89
C LEU A 117 -6.73 -1.87 -19.09
N ARG A 118 -5.91 -2.61 -19.86
CA ARG A 118 -6.42 -3.41 -21.00
C ARG A 118 -7.32 -4.55 -20.51
N GLU A 119 -6.88 -5.29 -19.50
CA GLU A 119 -7.67 -6.38 -18.92
C GLU A 119 -9.00 -5.87 -18.35
N MET A 120 -8.99 -4.75 -17.62
CA MET A 120 -10.23 -4.13 -17.12
C MET A 120 -11.14 -3.64 -18.24
N LYS A 121 -10.58 -3.14 -19.34
CA LYS A 121 -11.36 -2.75 -20.52
C LYS A 121 -11.98 -3.96 -21.23
N GLU A 122 -11.26 -5.08 -21.29
CA GLU A 122 -11.78 -6.34 -21.84
C GLU A 122 -12.91 -6.92 -20.96
N GLU A 123 -12.76 -6.83 -19.64
CA GLU A 123 -13.73 -7.35 -18.67
C GLU A 123 -14.99 -6.47 -18.54
N TYR A 124 -14.81 -5.15 -18.42
CA TYR A 124 -15.90 -4.20 -18.08
C TYR A 124 -16.32 -3.30 -19.24
N GLY A 125 -15.60 -3.32 -20.36
CA GLY A 125 -15.86 -2.46 -21.52
C GLY A 125 -15.25 -1.06 -21.39
N ASP A 126 -15.62 -0.18 -22.32
CA ASP A 126 -15.16 1.21 -22.36
C ASP A 126 -15.56 1.97 -21.08
N TYR A 127 -14.62 2.77 -20.55
CA TYR A 127 -14.91 3.66 -19.41
C TYR A 127 -15.65 4.90 -19.87
N ARG A 128 -16.82 5.13 -19.30
CA ARG A 128 -17.71 6.23 -19.68
C ARG A 128 -17.81 7.23 -18.53
N GLU A 129 -18.39 8.39 -18.83
CA GLU A 129 -18.65 9.43 -17.84
C GLU A 129 -19.47 8.92 -16.64
N VAL A 130 -20.44 8.03 -16.87
CA VAL A 130 -21.24 7.44 -15.77
C VAL A 130 -20.39 6.56 -14.85
N ASP A 131 -19.42 5.82 -15.41
CA ASP A 131 -18.52 4.96 -14.63
C ASP A 131 -17.57 5.85 -13.80
N ALA A 132 -17.02 6.91 -14.41
CA ALA A 132 -16.23 7.92 -13.70
C ALA A 132 -16.99 8.59 -12.55
N ALA A 133 -18.28 8.91 -12.76
CA ALA A 133 -19.12 9.50 -11.73
C ALA A 133 -19.39 8.54 -10.57
N VAL A 134 -19.63 7.26 -10.88
CA VAL A 134 -19.80 6.20 -9.88
C VAL A 134 -18.52 6.03 -9.07
N ASP A 135 -17.39 5.81 -9.73
CA ASP A 135 -16.11 5.55 -9.08
C ASP A 135 -15.63 6.74 -8.23
N PHE A 136 -15.78 7.97 -8.72
CA PHE A 136 -15.48 9.17 -7.93
C PHE A 136 -16.34 9.25 -6.67
N ASN A 137 -17.63 8.92 -6.77
CA ASN A 137 -18.52 9.01 -5.63
C ASN A 137 -18.32 7.84 -4.64
N SER A 138 -18.16 6.60 -5.11
CA SER A 138 -17.99 5.43 -4.24
C SER A 138 -16.59 5.37 -3.63
N SER A 139 -15.55 5.59 -4.43
CA SER A 139 -14.16 5.27 -4.08
C SER A 139 -13.33 6.50 -3.70
N ILE A 140 -13.93 7.70 -3.65
CA ILE A 140 -13.33 8.90 -3.04
C ILE A 140 -14.28 9.50 -1.99
N LEU A 141 -15.44 9.99 -2.42
CA LEU A 141 -16.34 10.71 -1.52
C LEU A 141 -16.97 9.79 -0.47
N GLY A 142 -17.39 8.61 -0.90
CA GLY A 142 -18.09 7.59 -0.10
C GLY A 142 -17.21 6.80 0.84
N LEU A 143 -15.87 6.97 0.81
CA LEU A 143 -14.94 6.24 1.69
C LEU A 143 -15.30 6.45 3.17
N GLY A 144 -15.54 5.36 3.89
CA GLY A 144 -15.78 5.37 5.33
C GLY A 144 -14.51 5.14 6.15
N THR A 145 -14.67 4.95 7.46
CA THR A 145 -13.61 4.56 8.40
C THR A 145 -13.71 3.08 8.79
N ASP A 146 -14.30 2.28 7.91
CA ASP A 146 -14.35 0.82 7.98
C ASP A 146 -12.95 0.21 7.76
N TRP A 147 -12.75 -1.00 8.30
CA TRP A 147 -11.54 -1.81 8.09
C TRP A 147 -10.22 -1.14 8.50
N MET A 148 -10.26 -0.37 9.57
CA MET A 148 -9.08 0.25 10.17
C MET A 148 -9.04 0.02 11.67
N LYS A 149 -7.83 -0.05 12.21
CA LYS A 149 -7.58 -0.29 13.62
C LYS A 149 -6.35 0.46 14.10
N GLU A 150 -6.52 1.30 15.11
CA GLU A 150 -5.41 1.74 15.95
C GLU A 150 -4.85 0.57 16.75
N LEU A 151 -3.54 0.39 16.67
CA LEU A 151 -2.87 -0.74 17.31
C LEU A 151 -2.44 -0.39 18.73
N THR A 152 -3.04 -1.09 19.69
CA THR A 152 -2.50 -1.15 21.05
C THR A 152 -1.17 -1.89 21.06
N TYR A 153 -0.47 -1.85 22.21
CA TYR A 153 0.73 -2.66 22.41
C TYR A 153 0.52 -4.14 22.09
N TYR A 154 -0.60 -4.72 22.53
CA TYR A 154 -0.89 -6.13 22.33
C TYR A 154 -1.30 -6.45 20.90
N ASP A 155 -1.91 -5.50 20.18
CA ASP A 155 -2.18 -5.67 18.76
C ASP A 155 -0.88 -5.73 17.96
N ARG A 156 0.05 -4.79 18.21
CA ARG A 156 1.40 -4.82 17.62
C ARG A 156 2.13 -6.12 17.97
N LYS A 157 2.04 -6.58 19.22
CA LYS A 157 2.66 -7.84 19.65
C LYS A 157 2.05 -9.06 18.93
N THR A 158 0.75 -9.05 18.72
CA THR A 158 0.04 -10.12 18.02
C THR A 158 0.50 -10.19 16.57
N ILE A 159 0.53 -9.06 15.87
CA ILE A 159 1.04 -8.97 14.49
C ILE A 159 2.52 -9.38 14.42
N HIS A 160 3.36 -8.92 15.35
CA HIS A 160 4.77 -9.33 15.43
C HIS A 160 4.92 -10.85 15.55
N ASN A 161 4.11 -11.48 16.41
CA ASN A 161 4.15 -12.92 16.61
C ASN A 161 3.70 -13.72 15.37
N LEU A 162 2.94 -13.15 14.44
CA LEU A 162 2.59 -13.83 13.18
C LEU A 162 3.83 -14.19 12.35
N LYS A 163 4.95 -13.48 12.54
CA LYS A 163 6.23 -13.84 11.91
C LYS A 163 6.69 -15.25 12.29
N TYR A 164 6.28 -15.77 13.45
CA TYR A 164 6.67 -17.09 13.95
C TYR A 164 6.39 -18.20 12.94
N TYR A 165 5.18 -18.24 12.38
CA TYR A 165 4.76 -19.33 11.51
C TYR A 165 5.53 -19.38 10.19
N THR A 166 5.75 -18.23 9.55
CA THR A 166 6.52 -18.19 8.30
C THR A 166 8.01 -18.31 8.58
N TRP A 167 8.55 -17.50 9.49
CA TRP A 167 10.00 -17.33 9.57
C TRP A 167 10.69 -18.35 10.46
N ILE A 168 10.03 -18.80 11.52
CA ILE A 168 10.62 -19.78 12.46
C ILE A 168 10.25 -21.19 12.02
N GLU A 169 8.96 -21.50 11.91
CA GLU A 169 8.50 -22.87 11.63
C GLU A 169 8.79 -23.32 10.19
N GLN A 170 8.66 -22.43 9.20
CA GLN A 170 8.81 -22.80 7.78
C GLN A 170 10.17 -22.43 7.18
N GLN A 171 10.76 -21.30 7.59
CA GLN A 171 12.04 -20.81 7.06
C GLN A 171 13.21 -21.04 8.03
N GLU A 172 12.98 -21.72 9.16
CA GLU A 172 14.01 -22.17 10.11
C GLU A 172 14.92 -21.04 10.64
N ARG A 173 14.38 -19.82 10.84
CA ARG A 173 15.11 -18.76 11.52
C ARG A 173 15.12 -18.97 13.02
N GLU A 174 16.12 -18.39 13.68
CA GLU A 174 16.28 -18.46 15.13
C GLU A 174 15.20 -17.65 15.87
N LEU A 175 14.57 -18.29 16.87
CA LEU A 175 13.53 -17.67 17.69
C LEU A 175 14.07 -16.50 18.53
N GLU A 176 15.33 -16.60 18.95
CA GLU A 176 16.06 -15.57 19.69
C GLU A 176 16.09 -14.25 18.89
N GLU A 177 16.23 -14.33 17.56
CA GLU A 177 16.25 -13.14 16.70
C GLU A 177 14.87 -12.47 16.62
N LEU A 178 13.79 -13.27 16.52
CA LEU A 178 12.42 -12.74 16.55
C LEU A 178 12.13 -12.06 17.90
N ASN A 179 12.65 -12.62 19.00
CA ASN A 179 12.55 -12.02 20.32
C ASN A 179 13.39 -10.74 20.44
N ALA A 180 14.58 -10.69 19.86
CA ALA A 180 15.43 -9.50 19.85
C ALA A 180 14.75 -8.32 19.15
N GLN A 181 14.05 -8.55 18.04
CA GLN A 181 13.23 -7.52 17.38
C GLN A 181 12.22 -6.83 18.31
N TRP A 182 11.74 -7.55 19.34
CA TRP A 182 10.74 -7.05 20.27
C TRP A 182 11.32 -6.57 21.60
N TYR A 183 12.17 -7.36 22.25
CA TYR A 183 12.68 -7.09 23.60
C TYR A 183 14.00 -6.30 23.60
N ASP A 184 14.78 -6.37 22.53
CA ASP A 184 16.03 -5.61 22.32
C ASP A 184 15.91 -4.69 21.08
N ALA A 185 14.72 -4.13 20.89
CA ALA A 185 14.32 -3.44 19.66
C ALA A 185 15.28 -2.28 19.30
N ASP A 186 15.72 -1.49 20.27
CA ASP A 186 16.56 -0.32 20.02
C ASP A 186 17.94 -0.72 19.46
N SER A 187 18.54 -1.78 20.02
CA SER A 187 19.80 -2.35 19.54
C SER A 187 19.60 -3.05 18.20
N TYR A 188 18.60 -3.94 18.10
CA TYR A 188 18.33 -4.72 16.90
C TYR A 188 18.08 -3.82 15.69
N TRP A 189 17.09 -2.92 15.78
CA TRP A 189 16.74 -2.03 14.67
C TRP A 189 17.76 -0.90 14.50
N GLY A 190 18.34 -0.39 15.59
CA GLY A 190 19.39 0.64 15.53
C GLY A 190 20.68 0.17 14.86
N SER A 191 20.95 -1.14 14.84
CA SER A 191 22.12 -1.72 14.17
C SER A 191 22.02 -1.74 12.64
N ILE A 192 20.82 -1.60 12.06
CA ILE A 192 20.59 -1.78 10.61
C ILE A 192 20.93 -0.52 9.79
N PRO A 193 20.47 0.71 10.13
CA PRO A 193 20.78 1.90 9.32
C PRO A 193 22.28 2.14 9.06
N PRO A 194 23.20 1.91 10.01
CA PRO A 194 24.64 2.01 9.75
C PRO A 194 25.16 1.06 8.65
N LEU A 195 24.42 0.00 8.31
CA LEU A 195 24.78 -0.96 7.27
C LEU A 195 24.43 -0.48 5.85
N ALA A 196 23.71 0.64 5.69
CA ALA A 196 23.19 1.11 4.39
C ALA A 196 24.28 1.13 3.30
N ALA A 197 25.43 1.77 3.55
CA ALA A 197 26.51 1.85 2.57
C ALA A 197 27.06 0.46 2.17
N ARG A 198 27.06 -0.50 3.09
CA ARG A 198 27.53 -1.87 2.87
C ARG A 198 26.49 -2.70 2.11
N ILE A 199 25.21 -2.43 2.33
CA ILE A 199 24.11 -3.01 1.56
C ILE A 199 24.17 -2.47 0.11
N ASP A 200 24.39 -1.17 -0.08
CA ASP A 200 24.53 -0.56 -1.40
C ASP A 200 25.72 -1.12 -2.19
N GLU A 201 26.84 -1.39 -1.52
CA GLU A 201 27.97 -2.09 -2.12
C GLU A 201 27.57 -3.48 -2.63
N LYS A 202 26.89 -4.27 -1.80
CA LYS A 202 26.41 -5.61 -2.17
C LYS A 202 25.41 -5.57 -3.33
N ILE A 203 24.50 -4.60 -3.34
CA ILE A 203 23.55 -4.41 -4.44
C ILE A 203 24.31 -4.12 -5.74
N ARG A 204 25.29 -3.21 -5.72
CA ARG A 204 26.12 -2.91 -6.90
C ARG A 204 26.89 -4.12 -7.38
N THR A 205 27.48 -4.90 -6.47
CA THR A 205 28.16 -6.16 -6.84
C THR A 205 27.19 -7.13 -7.50
N PHE A 206 26.02 -7.36 -6.89
CA PHE A 206 25.01 -8.25 -7.46
C PHE A 206 24.58 -7.79 -8.86
N ASN A 207 24.27 -6.50 -9.01
CA ASN A 207 23.87 -5.91 -10.30
C ASN A 207 24.96 -6.10 -11.37
N SER A 208 26.24 -5.90 -11.02
CA SER A 208 27.35 -6.13 -11.96
C SER A 208 27.46 -7.58 -12.43
N MET A 209 27.03 -8.55 -11.60
CA MET A 209 27.01 -9.96 -11.98
C MET A 209 25.89 -10.29 -12.97
N THR A 210 24.81 -9.49 -13.00
CA THR A 210 23.67 -9.71 -13.90
C THR A 210 23.95 -9.24 -15.33
N GLY A 211 24.91 -8.32 -15.53
CA GLY A 211 25.23 -7.74 -16.84
C GLY A 211 24.13 -6.83 -17.43
N LEU A 212 23.15 -6.43 -16.62
CA LEU A 212 22.01 -5.59 -17.03
C LEU A 212 22.25 -4.08 -16.77
N LEU A 213 23.40 -3.72 -16.18
CA LEU A 213 23.79 -2.35 -15.80
C LEU A 213 25.25 -2.07 -16.16
#